data_AF-A0A7X8N795-F1
#
_entry.id   AF-A0A7X8N795-F1
#
_cell.length_a   1.000
_cell.length_b   1.000
_cell.length_c   1.000
_cell.angle_alpha   90.00
_cell.angle_beta   90.00
_cell.angle_gamma   90.00
#
_symmetry.space_group_name_H-M   'P 1'
#
loop_
_entity.id
_entity.type
_entity.pdbx_description
1 polymer ?
#
loop_
_entity_poly.entity_id
_entity_poly.type
_entity_poly.pdbx_seq_one_letter_code
_entity_poly.pdbx_strand_id
1 'polypeptide(L)'
;MFKISNIDMKKIFYIIGLTFGILSCDTNDDLIDYDKIELKSYIIDNYYNDAKQLYFNEIIQNRNHNNFNNPILDNREINKILKIIQAVYDSDSTERDIVFDFYQIHGYYCYSFNSISLKVETNKPEIENLSKGIIPTGKAKLDNLLTSYDFDSVRTSYSYPDFPWLTIYTKDEYNMIPIEREFEAIESVLIAEFSKGCVGDGNNISLTRSNSSATITFSIGSGDCPAGCIYHKYWEFKVSNGYAKFVRTYED
;
A
#
# COMPACT_ATOMS: atom_id res chain seq x y z
N MET A 1 -46.96 61.87 63.29
CA MET A 1 -46.80 60.83 64.32
C MET A 1 -46.01 59.70 63.70
N PHE A 2 -44.80 59.46 64.21
CA PHE A 2 -43.84 58.46 63.70
C PHE A 2 -44.38 57.03 63.85
N LYS A 3 -44.10 56.18 62.86
CA LYS A 3 -43.63 54.81 63.13
C LYS A 3 -42.79 54.30 61.97
N ILE A 4 -41.50 54.13 62.27
CA ILE A 4 -40.53 53.36 61.50
C ILE A 4 -40.64 51.91 62.00
N SER A 5 -40.68 50.93 61.10
CA SER A 5 -40.20 49.58 61.40
C SER A 5 -39.39 49.06 60.22
N ASN A 6 -38.25 48.48 60.59
CA ASN A 6 -37.06 48.22 59.81
C ASN A 6 -37.07 46.84 59.12
N ILE A 7 -36.31 46.77 58.02
CA ILE A 7 -35.40 45.67 57.58
C ILE A 7 -36.04 44.30 57.29
N ASP A 8 -35.91 43.79 56.05
CA ASP A 8 -34.85 42.80 55.81
C ASP A 8 -34.43 42.64 54.34
N MET A 9 -33.11 42.61 54.17
CA MET A 9 -32.34 42.55 52.95
C MET A 9 -31.51 41.28 53.05
N LYS A 10 -31.96 40.21 52.39
CA LYS A 10 -31.17 39.07 51.90
C LYS A 10 -32.11 37.95 51.49
N LYS A 11 -31.98 37.52 50.23
CA LYS A 11 -32.08 36.14 49.68
C LYS A 11 -32.67 36.20 48.26
N ILE A 12 -31.87 35.90 47.22
CA ILE A 12 -31.80 34.59 46.53
C ILE A 12 -33.00 34.44 45.56
N PHE A 13 -32.93 34.13 44.26
CA PHE A 13 -31.92 33.61 43.35
C PHE A 13 -32.44 33.82 41.90
N TYR A 14 -31.51 34.06 40.97
CA TYR A 14 -31.48 33.61 39.57
C TYR A 14 -32.79 33.38 38.78
N ILE A 15 -33.03 34.27 37.82
CA ILE A 15 -33.90 34.02 36.66
C ILE A 15 -33.17 33.09 35.68
N ILE A 16 -33.84 31.98 35.37
CA ILE A 16 -33.43 30.92 34.45
C ILE A 16 -33.36 31.49 33.03
N GLY A 17 -32.13 31.74 32.54
CA GLY A 17 -31.84 31.90 31.13
C GLY A 17 -31.75 30.52 30.49
N LEU A 18 -32.82 30.10 29.81
CA LEU A 18 -32.88 28.86 29.06
C LEU A 18 -32.22 29.08 27.69
N THR A 19 -30.90 29.23 27.68
CA THR A 19 -30.10 29.13 26.46
C THR A 19 -29.97 27.65 26.12
N PHE A 20 -30.70 27.23 25.09
CA PHE A 20 -30.43 26.01 24.35
C PHE A 20 -29.00 26.11 23.80
N GLY A 21 -28.04 25.60 24.57
CA GLY A 21 -26.71 25.28 24.09
C GLY A 21 -26.89 24.11 23.14
N ILE A 22 -26.92 24.41 21.84
CA ILE A 22 -26.64 23.45 20.80
C ILE A 22 -25.19 23.04 21.05
N LEU A 23 -24.99 21.98 21.84
CA LEU A 23 -23.78 21.17 21.76
C LEU A 23 -23.80 20.53 20.38
N SER A 24 -23.45 21.35 19.38
CA SER A 24 -22.79 20.85 18.20
C SER A 24 -21.52 20.23 18.74
N CYS A 25 -21.53 18.90 18.91
CA CYS A 25 -20.29 18.17 18.87
C CYS A 25 -19.66 18.57 17.54
N ASP A 26 -18.69 19.46 17.60
CA ASP A 26 -17.70 19.60 16.54
C ASP A 26 -17.02 18.23 16.51
N THR A 27 -17.56 17.32 15.70
CA THR A 27 -16.78 16.19 15.21
C THR A 27 -15.77 16.84 14.30
N ASN A 28 -14.70 17.38 14.91
CA ASN A 28 -13.43 17.38 14.22
C ASN A 28 -13.27 15.94 13.74
N ASP A 29 -13.43 15.75 12.44
CA ASP A 29 -12.93 14.57 11.76
C ASP A 29 -11.45 14.56 12.08
N ASP A 30 -11.09 13.91 13.19
CA ASP A 30 -9.73 13.84 13.68
C ASP A 30 -8.95 13.13 12.58
N LEU A 31 -8.09 13.90 11.91
CA LEU A 31 -7.13 13.34 10.97
C LEU A 31 -6.32 12.30 11.74
N ILE A 32 -6.04 11.16 11.10
CA ILE A 32 -5.16 10.17 11.73
C ILE A 32 -3.77 10.81 11.83
N ASP A 33 -3.37 11.17 13.04
CA ASP A 33 -2.04 11.65 13.35
C ASP A 33 -1.08 10.47 13.38
N TYR A 34 -0.78 9.95 12.19
CA TYR A 34 0.12 8.83 12.00
C TYR A 34 1.47 9.11 12.65
N ASP A 35 1.93 10.36 12.71
CA ASP A 35 3.26 10.70 13.22
C ASP A 35 3.44 10.39 14.71
N LYS A 36 2.35 10.27 15.48
CA LYS A 36 2.38 9.86 16.89
C LYS A 36 2.41 8.34 17.12
N ILE A 37 2.15 7.55 16.09
CA ILE A 37 2.13 6.08 16.21
C ILE A 37 3.53 5.55 15.96
N GLU A 38 4.15 4.99 17.00
CA GLU A 38 5.41 4.26 16.90
C GLU A 38 5.15 2.86 16.33
N LEU A 39 5.90 2.49 15.28
CA LEU A 39 5.78 1.18 14.65
C LEU A 39 6.54 0.11 15.44
N LYS A 40 5.86 -0.97 15.79
CA LYS A 40 6.45 -2.16 16.42
C LYS A 40 7.35 -2.88 15.41
N SER A 41 8.50 -3.37 15.86
CA SER A 41 9.44 -4.11 15.02
C SER A 41 8.79 -5.30 14.33
N TYR A 42 7.95 -6.05 15.06
CA TYR A 42 7.19 -7.17 14.48
C TYR A 42 6.38 -6.76 13.23
N ILE A 43 5.72 -5.60 13.26
CA ILE A 43 4.95 -5.11 12.11
C ILE A 43 5.85 -4.72 10.95
N ILE A 44 6.96 -4.05 11.23
CA ILE A 44 7.94 -3.68 10.20
C ILE A 44 8.51 -4.94 9.54
N ASP A 45 9.02 -5.86 10.36
CA ASP A 45 9.77 -7.04 9.88
C ASP A 45 8.89 -8.01 9.07
N ASN A 46 7.59 -8.10 9.39
CA ASN A 46 6.69 -9.07 8.75
C ASN A 46 5.79 -8.45 7.68
N TYR A 47 5.39 -7.17 7.81
CA TYR A 47 4.35 -6.57 6.96
C TYR A 47 4.83 -5.41 6.08
N TYR A 48 6.12 -5.04 6.10
CA TYR A 48 6.63 -3.96 5.24
C TYR A 48 6.37 -4.22 3.75
N ASN A 49 6.55 -5.47 3.31
CA ASN A 49 6.29 -5.83 1.93
C ASN A 49 4.80 -5.75 1.58
N ASP A 50 3.89 -6.17 2.46
CA ASP A 50 2.45 -6.02 2.25
C ASP A 50 2.05 -4.55 2.13
N ALA A 51 2.53 -3.70 3.04
CA ALA A 51 2.24 -2.27 3.01
C ALA A 51 2.74 -1.60 1.73
N LYS A 52 3.94 -1.97 1.27
CA LYS A 52 4.51 -1.50 0.00
C LYS A 52 3.67 -1.94 -1.20
N GLN A 53 3.21 -3.19 -1.22
CA GLN A 53 2.36 -3.72 -2.29
C GLN A 53 0.97 -3.07 -2.31
N LEU A 54 0.36 -2.87 -1.14
CA LEU A 54 -0.90 -2.12 -0.99
C LEU A 54 -0.75 -0.69 -1.52
N TYR A 55 0.31 0.01 -1.14
CA TYR A 55 0.59 1.36 -1.64
C TYR A 55 0.75 1.36 -3.16
N PHE A 56 1.54 0.43 -3.69
CA PHE A 56 1.74 0.33 -5.14
C PHE A 56 0.44 0.01 -5.89
N ASN A 57 -0.43 -0.83 -5.32
CA ASN A 57 -1.75 -1.10 -5.86
C ASN A 57 -2.64 0.16 -5.87
N GLU A 58 -2.54 1.05 -4.87
CA GLU A 58 -3.24 2.35 -4.92
C GLU A 58 -2.78 3.21 -6.11
N ILE A 59 -1.47 3.21 -6.41
CA ILE A 59 -0.90 3.96 -7.54
C ILE A 59 -1.39 3.36 -8.86
N ILE A 60 -1.29 2.05 -9.06
CA ILE A 60 -1.59 1.41 -10.34
C ILE A 60 -3.08 1.52 -10.72
N GLN A 61 -3.97 1.48 -9.73
CA GLN A 61 -5.42 1.59 -9.92
C GLN A 61 -5.88 3.05 -10.16
N ASN A 62 -5.01 4.04 -9.93
CA ASN A 62 -5.33 5.45 -10.10
C ASN A 62 -4.27 6.19 -10.92
N ARG A 63 -4.52 6.35 -12.23
CA ARG A 63 -3.64 7.09 -13.15
C ARG A 63 -3.42 8.56 -12.78
N ASN A 64 -4.31 9.15 -11.97
CA ASN A 64 -4.19 10.53 -11.47
C ASN A 64 -3.50 10.59 -10.10
N HIS A 65 -2.99 9.47 -9.58
CA HIS A 65 -2.25 9.45 -8.33
C HIS A 65 -0.98 10.31 -8.44
N ASN A 66 -0.69 11.12 -7.42
CA ASN A 66 0.44 12.07 -7.46
C ASN A 66 1.80 11.39 -7.73
N ASN A 67 1.95 10.14 -7.28
CA ASN A 67 3.17 9.36 -7.48
C ASN A 67 3.14 8.44 -8.72
N PHE A 68 2.10 8.50 -9.57
CA PHE A 68 2.01 7.64 -10.77
C PHE A 68 3.19 7.80 -11.74
N ASN A 69 3.74 9.02 -11.84
CA ASN A 69 4.90 9.32 -12.70
C ASN A 69 6.20 9.51 -11.89
N ASN A 70 6.21 9.20 -10.59
CA ASN A 70 7.39 9.33 -9.74
C ASN A 70 8.04 7.95 -9.57
N PRO A 71 9.30 7.73 -10.00
CA PRO A 71 9.96 6.43 -9.86
C PRO A 71 10.32 6.09 -8.42
N ILE A 72 10.29 7.06 -7.50
CA ILE A 72 10.63 6.85 -6.09
C ILE A 72 9.37 6.43 -5.32
N LEU A 73 9.48 5.34 -4.55
CA LEU A 73 8.43 4.93 -3.61
C LEU A 73 8.38 5.89 -2.41
N ASP A 74 7.18 6.37 -2.06
CA ASP A 74 6.99 7.25 -0.90
C ASP A 74 6.92 6.42 0.40
N ASN A 75 8.06 6.27 1.06
CA ASN A 75 8.17 5.56 2.34
C ASN A 75 7.26 6.15 3.44
N ARG A 76 6.84 7.42 3.33
CA ARG A 76 5.88 7.99 4.30
C ARG A 76 4.50 7.39 4.10
N GLU A 77 4.06 7.19 2.86
CA GLU A 77 2.78 6.53 2.58
C GLU A 77 2.82 5.05 2.94
N ILE A 78 3.93 4.35 2.66
CA ILE A 78 4.13 2.95 3.09
C ILE A 78 4.04 2.85 4.62
N ASN A 79 4.69 3.76 5.35
CA ASN A 79 4.62 3.79 6.82
C ASN A 79 3.22 4.10 7.36
N LYS A 80 2.42 4.91 6.66
CA LYS A 80 1.00 5.12 7.02
C LYS A 80 0.21 3.82 6.89
N ILE A 81 0.43 3.06 5.82
CA ILE A 81 -0.22 1.75 5.64
C ILE A 81 0.22 0.74 6.71
N LEU A 82 1.51 0.71 7.06
CA LEU A 82 1.98 -0.11 8.19
C LEU A 82 1.28 0.24 9.50
N LYS A 83 1.03 1.53 9.75
CA LYS A 83 0.29 1.97 10.94
C LYS A 83 -1.17 1.55 10.91
N ILE A 84 -1.79 1.44 9.73
CA ILE A 84 -3.14 0.85 9.57
C ILE A 84 -3.11 -0.64 9.93
N ILE A 85 -2.13 -1.40 9.43
CA ILE A 85 -1.96 -2.83 9.77
C ILE A 85 -1.71 -2.99 11.27
N GLN A 86 -0.84 -2.16 11.86
CA GLN A 86 -0.57 -2.16 13.29
C GLN A 86 -1.82 -1.86 14.12
N ALA A 87 -2.68 -0.93 13.70
CA ALA A 87 -3.92 -0.63 14.41
C ALA A 87 -4.81 -1.88 14.53
N VAL A 88 -4.82 -2.75 13.52
CA VAL A 88 -5.52 -4.05 13.59
C VAL A 88 -4.80 -5.00 14.54
N TYR A 89 -3.47 -5.11 14.42
CA TYR A 89 -2.64 -5.93 15.31
C TYR A 89 -2.76 -5.54 16.78
N ASP A 90 -2.93 -4.25 17.08
CA ASP A 90 -3.06 -3.72 18.44
C ASP A 90 -4.50 -3.77 18.98
N SER A 91 -5.46 -4.21 18.17
CA SER A 91 -6.86 -4.29 18.59
C SER A 91 -7.13 -5.47 19.53
N ASP A 92 -8.14 -5.32 20.39
CA ASP A 92 -8.61 -6.37 21.32
C ASP A 92 -9.59 -7.37 20.65
N SER A 93 -9.73 -7.33 19.33
CA SER A 93 -10.62 -8.22 18.58
C SER A 93 -10.02 -9.62 18.48
N THR A 94 -10.82 -10.67 18.72
CA THR A 94 -10.37 -12.06 18.57
C THR A 94 -10.00 -12.41 17.11
N GLU A 95 -10.57 -11.68 16.15
CA GLU A 95 -10.25 -11.82 14.74
C GLU A 95 -8.83 -11.32 14.41
N ARG A 96 -8.25 -10.44 15.23
CA ARG A 96 -6.83 -10.11 15.17
C ARG A 96 -5.98 -11.38 15.28
N ASP A 97 -6.23 -12.20 16.28
CA ASP A 97 -5.44 -13.41 16.56
C ASP A 97 -5.54 -14.40 15.37
N ILE A 98 -6.71 -14.45 14.71
CA ILE A 98 -6.91 -15.25 13.50
C ILE A 98 -6.01 -14.75 12.36
N VAL A 99 -6.00 -13.43 12.13
CA VAL A 99 -5.24 -12.80 11.04
C VAL A 99 -3.73 -12.91 11.26
N PHE A 100 -3.24 -12.60 12.47
CA PHE A 100 -1.82 -12.42 12.74
C PHE A 100 -1.14 -13.62 13.39
N ASP A 101 -1.85 -14.38 14.24
CA ASP A 101 -1.23 -15.47 15.00
C ASP A 101 -1.51 -16.84 14.37
N PHE A 102 -2.76 -17.07 13.93
CA PHE A 102 -3.16 -18.37 13.40
C PHE A 102 -2.81 -18.54 11.92
N TYR A 103 -3.30 -17.64 11.05
CA TYR A 103 -3.08 -17.75 9.60
C TYR A 103 -1.86 -16.99 9.11
N GLN A 104 -1.38 -15.98 9.86
CA GLN A 104 -0.29 -15.09 9.44
C GLN A 104 -0.53 -14.58 8.00
N ILE A 105 -1.68 -13.94 7.80
CA ILE A 105 -2.17 -13.59 6.46
C ILE A 105 -1.23 -12.53 5.85
N HIS A 106 -0.67 -12.85 4.68
CA HIS A 106 0.08 -11.95 3.81
C HIS A 106 -0.61 -11.86 2.45
N GLY A 107 -0.40 -10.76 1.73
CA GLY A 107 -1.01 -10.54 0.45
C GLY A 107 -0.26 -11.22 -0.71
N TYR A 108 -1.00 -11.89 -1.58
CA TYR A 108 -0.49 -12.44 -2.82
C TYR A 108 -0.42 -11.33 -3.89
N TYR A 109 0.77 -10.74 -4.05
CA TYR A 109 1.01 -9.67 -5.03
C TYR A 109 2.06 -10.02 -6.06
N CYS A 110 1.87 -9.45 -7.25
CA CYS A 110 2.55 -9.90 -8.47
C CYS A 110 3.45 -8.85 -9.08
N TYR A 111 3.82 -7.85 -8.28
CA TYR A 111 4.67 -6.76 -8.71
C TYR A 111 6.10 -6.98 -8.26
N SER A 112 7.03 -6.64 -9.14
CA SER A 112 8.44 -6.46 -8.78
C SER A 112 8.73 -4.99 -8.54
N PHE A 113 9.55 -4.72 -7.52
CA PHE A 113 10.06 -3.38 -7.23
C PHE A 113 11.50 -3.19 -7.66
N ASN A 114 12.18 -4.25 -8.10
CA ASN A 114 13.61 -4.23 -8.38
C ASN A 114 13.99 -5.02 -9.65
N SER A 115 13.00 -5.36 -10.49
CA SER A 115 13.24 -6.02 -11.76
C SER A 115 12.21 -5.64 -12.80
N ILE A 116 12.61 -5.70 -14.06
CA ILE A 116 11.72 -5.57 -15.20
C ILE A 116 12.05 -6.65 -16.24
N SER A 117 11.02 -7.31 -16.75
CA SER A 117 11.11 -8.28 -17.84
C SER A 117 10.89 -7.55 -19.16
N LEU A 118 11.79 -7.76 -20.12
CA LEU A 118 11.79 -7.12 -21.41
C LEU A 118 11.64 -8.19 -22.49
N LYS A 119 10.61 -8.05 -23.32
CA LYS A 119 10.55 -8.72 -24.61
C LYS A 119 11.29 -7.85 -25.63
N VAL A 120 12.25 -8.40 -26.36
CA VAL A 120 13.23 -7.59 -27.10
C VAL A 120 13.40 -8.05 -28.56
N GLU A 121 13.94 -7.15 -29.38
CA GLU A 121 14.41 -7.45 -30.73
C GLU A 121 15.83 -8.05 -30.67
N THR A 122 15.94 -9.37 -30.72
CA THR A 122 17.19 -10.11 -30.45
C THR A 122 18.31 -9.89 -31.48
N ASN A 123 17.99 -9.30 -32.64
CA ASN A 123 18.95 -8.97 -33.69
C ASN A 123 19.60 -7.58 -33.52
N LYS A 124 19.19 -6.80 -32.51
CA LYS A 124 19.76 -5.48 -32.23
C LYS A 124 21.08 -5.63 -31.44
N PRO A 125 22.18 -4.96 -31.84
CA PRO A 125 23.47 -5.12 -31.17
C PRO A 125 23.44 -4.85 -29.66
N GLU A 126 22.66 -3.86 -29.22
CA GLU A 126 22.53 -3.53 -27.81
C GLU A 126 21.85 -4.63 -26.98
N ILE A 127 20.93 -5.38 -27.59
CA ILE A 127 20.23 -6.50 -26.95
C ILE A 127 21.15 -7.71 -26.88
N GLU A 128 21.98 -7.94 -27.91
CA GLU A 128 23.01 -8.98 -27.87
C GLU A 128 24.01 -8.72 -26.73
N ASN A 129 24.48 -7.48 -26.58
CA ASN A 129 25.37 -7.07 -25.49
C ASN A 129 24.67 -7.22 -24.13
N LEU A 130 23.45 -6.72 -23.99
CA LEU A 130 22.68 -6.84 -22.75
C LEU A 130 22.48 -8.32 -22.37
N SER A 131 22.13 -9.19 -23.31
CA SER A 131 21.92 -10.62 -23.03
C SER A 131 23.17 -11.36 -22.52
N LYS A 132 24.37 -10.79 -22.76
CA LYS A 132 25.67 -11.30 -22.29
C LYS A 132 26.15 -10.61 -21.01
N GLY A 133 25.35 -9.73 -20.42
CA GLY A 133 25.72 -8.94 -19.24
C GLY A 133 26.72 -7.83 -19.53
N ILE A 134 26.84 -7.39 -20.78
CA ILE A 134 27.74 -6.29 -21.16
C ILE A 134 27.00 -4.96 -21.00
N ILE A 135 27.39 -4.20 -19.99
CA ILE A 135 26.87 -2.86 -19.68
C ILE A 135 28.08 -1.89 -19.60
N PRO A 136 28.12 -0.79 -20.37
CA PRO A 136 27.08 -0.32 -21.29
C PRO A 136 26.91 -1.20 -22.54
N THR A 137 25.69 -1.20 -23.07
CA THR A 137 25.24 -1.98 -24.24
C THR A 137 25.64 -1.35 -25.57
N GLY A 138 25.94 -0.04 -25.59
CA GLY A 138 26.26 0.73 -26.78
C GLY A 138 25.09 1.51 -27.36
N LYS A 139 23.87 1.37 -26.81
CA LYS A 139 22.70 2.20 -27.15
C LYS A 139 22.48 3.22 -26.04
N ALA A 140 22.86 4.48 -26.29
CA ALA A 140 22.83 5.55 -25.29
C ALA A 140 21.51 5.68 -24.51
N LYS A 141 20.35 5.53 -25.17
CA LYS A 141 19.05 5.60 -24.46
C LYS A 141 18.87 4.46 -23.45
N LEU A 142 19.24 3.24 -23.84
CA LEU A 142 19.19 2.07 -22.95
C LEU A 142 20.22 2.19 -21.84
N ASP A 143 21.45 2.57 -22.17
CA ASP A 143 22.55 2.73 -21.21
C ASP A 143 22.24 3.78 -20.14
N ASN A 144 21.61 4.89 -20.54
CA ASN A 144 21.17 5.92 -19.62
C ASN A 144 20.13 5.38 -18.63
N LEU A 145 19.18 4.55 -19.07
CA LEU A 145 18.15 3.97 -18.19
C LEU A 145 18.75 2.92 -17.24
N LEU A 146 19.61 2.04 -17.77
CA LEU A 146 20.32 1.06 -16.95
C LEU A 146 21.14 1.76 -15.85
N THR A 147 21.84 2.83 -16.20
CA THR A 147 22.65 3.61 -15.25
C THR A 147 21.80 4.43 -14.28
N SER A 148 20.70 5.04 -14.75
CA SER A 148 19.87 5.92 -13.91
C SER A 148 19.19 5.18 -12.76
N TYR A 149 18.88 3.90 -12.96
CA TYR A 149 18.19 3.05 -11.96
C TYR A 149 19.06 1.89 -11.45
N ASP A 150 20.36 1.92 -11.72
CA ASP A 150 21.34 0.91 -11.32
C ASP A 150 20.94 -0.54 -11.68
N PHE A 151 20.39 -0.74 -12.89
CA PHE A 151 20.17 -2.09 -13.41
C PHE A 151 21.50 -2.69 -13.87
N ASP A 152 22.12 -3.47 -12.98
CA ASP A 152 23.50 -3.97 -13.12
C ASP A 152 23.58 -5.45 -13.54
N SER A 153 22.44 -6.13 -13.61
CA SER A 153 22.39 -7.57 -13.85
C SER A 153 21.20 -7.97 -14.71
N VAL A 154 21.38 -9.08 -15.42
CA VAL A 154 20.45 -9.59 -16.43
C VAL A 154 20.37 -11.10 -16.39
N ARG A 155 19.19 -11.65 -16.65
CA ARG A 155 18.96 -13.07 -16.86
C ARG A 155 18.16 -13.27 -18.14
N THR A 156 18.58 -14.22 -18.96
CA THR A 156 17.82 -14.64 -20.13
C THR A 156 16.87 -15.77 -19.76
N SER A 157 15.77 -15.88 -20.50
CA SER A 157 14.91 -17.05 -20.43
C SER A 157 15.63 -18.30 -20.95
N TYR A 158 15.21 -19.49 -20.48
CA TYR A 158 15.85 -20.76 -20.82
C TYR A 158 15.96 -21.00 -22.35
N SER A 159 14.96 -20.59 -23.12
CA SER A 159 14.91 -20.77 -24.57
C SER A 159 15.35 -19.53 -25.35
N TYR A 160 16.13 -18.62 -24.77
CA TYR A 160 16.66 -17.46 -25.49
C TYR A 160 17.64 -17.91 -26.59
N PRO A 161 17.61 -17.36 -27.83
CA PRO A 161 16.80 -16.22 -28.28
C PRO A 161 15.41 -16.56 -28.84
N ASP A 162 15.03 -17.84 -28.95
CA ASP A 162 13.72 -18.26 -29.48
C ASP A 162 12.55 -17.77 -28.63
N PHE A 163 12.77 -17.65 -27.32
CA PHE A 163 11.91 -16.92 -26.39
C PHE A 163 12.62 -15.62 -25.98
N PRO A 164 12.33 -14.49 -26.64
CA PRO A 164 13.15 -13.27 -26.60
C PRO A 164 12.86 -12.42 -25.36
N TRP A 165 12.88 -13.05 -24.19
CA TRP A 165 12.64 -12.43 -22.90
C TRP A 165 13.92 -12.43 -22.08
N LEU A 166 14.27 -11.25 -21.57
CA LEU A 166 15.32 -11.05 -20.57
C LEU A 166 14.73 -10.29 -19.38
N THR A 167 15.24 -10.55 -18.18
CA THR A 167 14.88 -9.81 -16.98
C THR A 167 16.12 -9.10 -16.48
N ILE A 168 16.04 -7.78 -16.31
CA ILE A 168 17.08 -6.98 -15.69
C ILE A 168 16.73 -6.71 -14.23
N TYR A 169 17.75 -6.61 -13.38
CA TYR A 169 17.59 -6.44 -11.93
C TYR A 169 18.44 -5.26 -11.45
N THR A 170 17.93 -4.59 -10.42
CA THR A 170 18.60 -3.55 -9.64
C THR A 170 18.55 -3.94 -8.16
N LYS A 171 19.43 -3.33 -7.35
CA LYS A 171 19.42 -3.52 -5.89
C LYS A 171 18.36 -2.65 -5.21
N ASP A 172 18.04 -1.51 -5.80
CA ASP A 172 17.11 -0.55 -5.25
C ASP A 172 15.66 -0.91 -5.59
N GLU A 173 14.74 -0.41 -4.77
CA GLU A 173 13.31 -0.59 -4.98
C GLU A 173 12.67 0.69 -5.51
N TYR A 174 11.94 0.55 -6.61
CA TYR A 174 11.31 1.66 -7.33
C TYR A 174 9.82 1.46 -7.53
N ASN A 175 9.12 2.58 -7.73
CA ASN A 175 7.85 2.54 -8.44
C ASN A 175 8.14 2.23 -9.91
N MET A 176 7.88 1.00 -10.32
CA MET A 176 8.20 0.51 -11.66
C MET A 176 7.27 1.04 -12.76
N ILE A 177 6.15 1.69 -12.43
CA ILE A 177 5.18 2.21 -13.42
C ILE A 177 5.81 3.23 -14.41
N PRO A 178 6.51 4.29 -13.97
CA PRO A 178 7.23 5.17 -14.90
C PRO A 178 8.41 4.48 -15.58
N ILE A 179 9.13 3.62 -14.88
CA ILE A 179 10.33 2.93 -15.40
C ILE A 179 9.96 2.00 -16.56
N GLU A 180 8.87 1.25 -16.43
CA GLU A 180 8.34 0.38 -17.49
C GLU A 180 8.09 1.16 -18.78
N ARG A 181 7.38 2.29 -18.68
CA ARG A 181 7.12 3.15 -19.85
C ARG A 181 8.39 3.71 -20.48
N GLU A 182 9.42 3.98 -19.69
CA GLU A 182 10.71 4.45 -20.21
C GLU A 182 11.43 3.35 -21.01
N PHE A 183 11.38 2.10 -20.54
CA PHE A 183 11.91 0.94 -21.27
C PHE A 183 11.09 0.62 -22.51
N GLU A 184 9.75 0.64 -22.46
CA GLU A 184 8.88 0.45 -23.63
C GLU A 184 9.13 1.49 -24.74
N ALA A 185 9.62 2.68 -24.38
CA ALA A 185 9.96 3.72 -25.34
C ALA A 185 11.30 3.46 -26.07
N ILE A 186 12.03 2.39 -25.76
CA ILE A 186 13.26 2.00 -26.47
C ILE A 186 12.86 1.14 -27.67
N GLU A 187 13.31 1.52 -28.86
CA GLU A 187 12.98 0.83 -30.13
C GLU A 187 13.23 -0.69 -30.10
N SER A 188 14.29 -1.15 -29.42
CA SER A 188 14.64 -2.57 -29.32
C SER A 188 13.89 -3.34 -28.24
N VAL A 189 12.99 -2.68 -27.49
CA VAL A 189 12.11 -3.27 -26.48
C VAL A 189 10.69 -3.30 -27.04
N LEU A 190 10.15 -4.51 -27.21
CA LEU A 190 8.79 -4.75 -27.72
C LEU A 190 7.73 -4.67 -26.62
N ILE A 191 8.09 -5.15 -25.42
CA ILE A 191 7.24 -5.14 -24.22
C ILE A 191 8.17 -4.96 -23.02
N ALA A 192 7.78 -4.17 -22.04
CA ALA A 192 8.38 -4.17 -20.72
C ALA A 192 7.30 -4.48 -19.67
N GLU A 193 7.60 -5.33 -18.70
CA GLU A 193 6.67 -5.64 -17.62
C GLU A 193 7.40 -5.78 -16.27
N PHE A 194 6.95 -5.06 -15.25
CA PHE A 194 7.43 -5.28 -13.87
C PHE A 194 6.66 -6.40 -13.14
N SER A 195 5.69 -7.02 -13.80
CA SER A 195 4.91 -8.11 -13.21
C SER A 195 5.73 -9.41 -13.15
N LYS A 196 5.57 -10.18 -12.07
CA LYS A 196 6.30 -11.44 -11.84
C LYS A 196 5.62 -12.67 -12.49
N GLY A 197 4.56 -12.47 -13.27
CA GLY A 197 3.83 -13.58 -13.90
C GLY A 197 3.25 -14.56 -12.88
N CYS A 198 2.57 -14.05 -11.85
CA CYS A 198 1.86 -14.91 -10.90
C CYS A 198 0.80 -15.75 -11.60
N VAL A 199 0.70 -17.01 -11.18
CA VAL A 199 -0.37 -17.91 -11.58
C VAL A 199 -1.22 -18.22 -10.36
N GLY A 200 -2.54 -18.25 -10.53
CA GLY A 200 -3.49 -18.56 -9.47
C GLY A 200 -3.80 -17.38 -8.55
N ASP A 201 -4.26 -17.73 -7.36
CA ASP A 201 -4.81 -16.87 -6.31
C ASP A 201 -4.39 -17.41 -4.94
N GLY A 202 -4.68 -16.68 -3.86
CA GLY A 202 -4.34 -17.09 -2.52
C GLY A 202 -4.84 -16.13 -1.46
N ASN A 203 -4.09 -16.06 -0.36
CA ASN A 203 -4.37 -15.10 0.69
C ASN A 203 -4.17 -13.67 0.17
N ASN A 204 -4.97 -12.73 0.68
CA ASN A 204 -4.87 -11.35 0.24
C ASN A 204 -5.04 -10.36 1.39
N ILE A 205 -4.49 -9.17 1.18
CA ILE A 205 -4.79 -7.98 1.97
C ILE A 205 -5.27 -6.92 0.99
N SER A 206 -6.39 -6.27 1.29
CA SER A 206 -6.90 -5.16 0.49
C SER A 206 -7.14 -3.95 1.36
N LEU A 207 -6.97 -2.77 0.78
CA LEU A 207 -7.04 -1.50 1.47
C LEU A 207 -7.83 -0.49 0.65
N THR A 208 -8.73 0.23 1.31
CA THR A 208 -9.31 1.47 0.82
C THR A 208 -9.17 2.51 1.92
N ARG A 209 -8.58 3.68 1.62
CA ARG A 209 -8.31 4.69 2.64
C ARG A 209 -8.55 6.12 2.15
N SER A 210 -8.78 6.99 3.13
CA SER A 210 -8.79 8.44 3.03
C SER A 210 -7.78 9.04 4.01
N ASN A 211 -7.77 10.36 4.14
CA ASN A 211 -6.91 11.05 5.12
C ASN A 211 -7.31 10.77 6.59
N SER A 212 -8.56 10.40 6.85
CA SER A 212 -9.12 10.25 8.20
C SER A 212 -9.56 8.82 8.56
N SER A 213 -9.68 7.93 7.56
CA SER A 213 -10.17 6.57 7.80
C SER A 213 -9.60 5.57 6.80
N ALA A 214 -9.57 4.30 7.18
CA ALA A 214 -9.26 3.21 6.28
C ALA A 214 -10.16 1.99 6.55
N THR A 215 -10.45 1.25 5.49
CA THR A 215 -11.00 -0.10 5.56
C THR A 215 -9.92 -1.05 5.05
N ILE A 216 -9.51 -1.98 5.91
CA ILE A 216 -8.55 -3.02 5.57
C ILE A 216 -9.21 -4.39 5.71
N THR A 217 -9.04 -5.22 4.70
CA THR A 217 -9.64 -6.56 4.66
C THR A 217 -8.56 -7.59 4.41
N PHE A 218 -8.50 -8.60 5.27
CA PHE A 218 -7.63 -9.77 5.15
C PHE A 218 -8.44 -10.95 4.63
N SER A 219 -7.87 -11.79 3.78
CA SER A 219 -8.54 -13.00 3.29
C SER A 219 -7.63 -14.22 3.24
N ILE A 220 -8.24 -15.39 3.42
CA ILE A 220 -7.63 -16.67 3.04
C ILE A 220 -8.37 -17.25 1.85
N GLY A 221 -7.62 -17.72 0.86
CA GLY A 221 -8.14 -18.47 -0.28
C GLY A 221 -8.01 -19.98 -0.07
N SER A 222 -8.97 -20.77 -0.55
CA SER A 222 -8.90 -22.23 -0.51
C SER A 222 -9.60 -22.90 -1.70
N GLY A 223 -9.36 -24.21 -1.90
CA GLY A 223 -9.85 -24.96 -3.06
C GLY A 223 -8.80 -25.00 -4.19
N ASP A 224 -9.22 -24.72 -5.43
CA ASP A 224 -8.34 -24.76 -6.61
C ASP A 224 -7.59 -23.43 -6.84
N CYS A 225 -6.77 -23.05 -5.87
CA CYS A 225 -6.01 -21.79 -5.94
C CYS A 225 -5.09 -21.62 -7.15
N PRO A 226 -4.48 -22.66 -7.76
CA PRO A 226 -3.75 -22.51 -9.03
C PRO A 226 -4.61 -21.97 -10.19
N ALA A 227 -5.92 -22.23 -10.18
CA ALA A 227 -6.87 -21.72 -11.17
C ALA A 227 -7.68 -20.49 -10.69
N GLY A 228 -7.43 -20.03 -9.47
CA GLY A 228 -8.29 -19.08 -8.75
C GLY A 228 -9.01 -19.79 -7.61
N CYS A 229 -8.78 -19.38 -6.36
CA CYS A 229 -9.33 -20.07 -5.20
C CYS A 229 -10.85 -20.10 -5.28
N ILE A 230 -11.44 -21.26 -5.00
CA ILE A 230 -12.90 -21.46 -5.13
C ILE A 230 -13.63 -20.75 -4.00
N TYR A 231 -13.00 -20.69 -2.82
CA TYR A 231 -13.58 -20.10 -1.63
C TYR A 231 -12.63 -19.07 -1.04
N HIS A 232 -13.19 -17.98 -0.57
CA HIS A 232 -12.48 -17.03 0.27
C HIS A 232 -13.21 -16.79 1.57
N LYS A 233 -12.46 -16.61 2.65
CA LYS A 233 -12.96 -16.11 3.93
C LYS A 233 -12.28 -14.79 4.25
N TYR A 234 -13.07 -13.79 4.64
CA TYR A 234 -12.63 -12.41 4.81
C TYR A 234 -12.84 -11.91 6.23
N TRP A 235 -11.93 -11.07 6.71
CA TRP A 235 -12.04 -10.32 7.96
C TRP A 235 -11.83 -8.83 7.66
N GLU A 236 -12.88 -8.04 7.86
CA GLU A 236 -12.90 -6.60 7.55
C GLU A 236 -12.77 -5.77 8.83
N PHE A 237 -11.84 -4.82 8.81
CA PHE A 237 -11.61 -3.87 9.90
C PHE A 237 -11.72 -2.43 9.38
N LYS A 238 -12.32 -1.56 10.19
CA LYS A 238 -12.28 -0.11 9.99
C LYS A 238 -11.26 0.50 10.93
N VAL A 239 -10.36 1.30 10.39
CA VAL A 239 -9.32 2.00 11.15
C VAL A 239 -9.60 3.50 11.12
N SER A 240 -9.65 4.10 12.30
CA SER A 240 -9.83 5.54 12.50
C SER A 240 -9.10 5.96 13.76
N ASN A 241 -8.47 7.13 13.75
CA ASN A 241 -7.71 7.68 14.88
C ASN A 241 -6.64 6.73 15.44
N GLY A 242 -6.05 5.88 14.61
CA GLY A 242 -5.04 4.89 15.03
C GLY A 242 -5.60 3.63 15.70
N TYR A 243 -6.92 3.49 15.77
CA TYR A 243 -7.59 2.31 16.35
C TYR A 243 -8.34 1.54 15.28
N ALA A 244 -8.25 0.21 15.33
CA ALA A 244 -9.07 -0.66 14.49
C ALA A 244 -10.32 -1.14 15.24
N LYS A 245 -11.43 -1.19 14.52
CA LYS A 245 -12.66 -1.84 14.93
C LYS A 245 -12.99 -2.93 13.92
N PHE A 246 -13.15 -4.15 14.40
CA PHE A 246 -13.67 -5.24 13.59
C PHE A 246 -15.09 -4.93 13.10
N VAL A 247 -15.35 -5.20 11.83
CA VAL A 247 -16.65 -4.94 11.20
C VAL A 247 -17.43 -6.23 11.03
N ARG A 248 -16.84 -7.22 10.34
CA ARG A 248 -17.52 -8.47 9.97
C ARG A 248 -16.55 -9.52 9.42
N THR A 249 -17.03 -10.75 9.45
CA THR A 249 -16.49 -11.90 8.71
C THR A 249 -17.49 -12.30 7.64
N TYR A 250 -17.02 -12.63 6.44
CA TYR A 250 -17.87 -13.13 5.35
C TYR A 250 -17.09 -14.09 4.45
N GLU A 251 -17.81 -14.81 3.60
CA GLU A 251 -17.27 -15.82 2.68
C GLU A 251 -17.85 -15.60 1.28
N ASP A 252 -17.04 -15.84 0.26
CA ASP A 252 -17.43 -15.84 -1.17
C ASP A 252 -17.08 -17.20 -1.80
#